data_AF-A0A660QF17-F1
#
_entry.id   AF-A0A660QF17-F1
#
_cell.length_a   1.000
_cell.length_b   1.000
_cell.length_c   1.000
_cell.angle_alpha   90.00
_cell.angle_beta   90.00
_cell.angle_gamma   90.00
#
_symmetry.space_group_name_H-M   'P 1'
#
loop_
_entity.id
_entity.type
_entity.pdbx_description
1 polymer ?
#
loop_
_entity_poly.entity_id
_entity_poly.type
_entity_poly.pdbx_seq_one_letter_code
_entity_poly.pdbx_strand_id
1 'polypeptide(L)'
;MSRGCGGNTTVARRVDVWRYGATPVAHFEPVELGGATLQRASLHSLEHLRALDLMIGDRIQVVRAGGSVPEVIGRCPGPRTGKEQSISDPE
;
A
#
# COMPACT_ATOMS: atom_id res chain seq x y z
N MET A 1 13.12 -4.31 -18.79
CA MET A 1 12.80 -2.87 -18.62
C MET A 1 11.93 -2.73 -17.37
N SER A 2 12.55 -2.51 -16.21
CA SER A 2 11.82 -2.27 -14.96
C SER A 2 10.93 -1.06 -15.17
N ARG A 3 9.62 -1.26 -15.23
CA ARG A 3 8.66 -0.16 -15.15
C ARG A 3 8.90 0.48 -13.80
N GLY A 4 9.69 1.56 -13.78
CA GLY A 4 9.88 2.36 -12.59
C GLY A 4 8.51 2.76 -12.07
N CYS A 5 8.34 2.65 -10.77
CA CYS A 5 7.12 3.11 -10.14
C CYS A 5 6.84 4.57 -10.53
N GLY A 6 5.64 4.84 -11.04
CA GLY A 6 5.25 6.13 -11.60
C GLY A 6 5.02 7.22 -10.56
N GLY A 7 4.52 8.38 -10.98
CA GLY A 7 4.28 9.56 -10.12
C GLY A 7 3.23 9.38 -9.01
N ASN A 8 2.56 8.23 -8.94
CA ASN A 8 1.57 7.88 -7.93
C ASN A 8 2.13 6.94 -6.85
N THR A 9 3.38 7.18 -6.46
CA THR A 9 4.13 6.35 -5.51
C THR A 9 4.27 7.07 -4.17
N THR A 10 4.14 6.31 -3.08
CA THR A 10 4.26 6.79 -1.70
C THR A 10 4.88 5.72 -0.81
N VAL A 11 5.19 6.03 0.45
CA VAL A 11 5.79 5.10 1.42
C VAL A 11 4.72 4.61 2.39
N ALA A 12 4.57 3.28 2.51
CA ALA A 12 3.69 2.66 3.48
C ALA A 12 4.19 2.91 4.92
N ARG A 13 3.32 3.38 5.80
CA ARG A 13 3.62 3.73 7.20
C ARG A 13 2.92 2.84 8.21
N ARG A 14 1.73 2.32 7.88
CA ARG A 14 0.99 1.35 8.69
C ARG A 14 0.07 0.54 7.79
N VAL A 15 -0.25 -0.68 8.19
CA VAL A 15 -1.34 -1.46 7.58
C VAL A 15 -2.23 -1.96 8.69
N ASP A 16 -3.51 -1.62 8.60
CA ASP A 16 -4.54 -2.12 9.51
C ASP A 16 -5.05 -3.46 8.93
N VAL A 17 -5.05 -4.50 9.76
CA VAL A 17 -5.50 -5.85 9.41
C VAL A 17 -6.51 -6.31 10.47
N TRP A 18 -7.52 -7.07 10.07
CA TRP A 18 -8.61 -7.52 10.94
C TRP A 18 -8.78 -9.04 10.98
N ARG A 19 -9.14 -9.57 12.16
CA ARG A 19 -9.24 -11.01 12.45
C ARG A 19 -10.27 -11.75 11.61
N TYR A 20 -11.38 -11.09 11.28
CA TYR A 20 -12.51 -11.70 10.56
C TYR A 20 -12.44 -11.53 9.04
N GLY A 21 -11.22 -11.37 8.49
CA GLY A 21 -11.02 -11.27 7.04
C GLY A 21 -11.54 -9.97 6.42
N ALA A 22 -11.73 -8.91 7.21
CA ALA A 22 -12.05 -7.60 6.65
C ALA A 22 -10.88 -7.08 5.79
N THR A 23 -11.20 -6.28 4.78
CA THR A 23 -10.24 -5.76 3.81
C THR A 23 -9.15 -4.92 4.51
N PRO A 24 -7.86 -5.29 4.37
CA PRO A 24 -6.78 -4.52 4.96
C PRO A 24 -6.70 -3.10 4.38
N VAL A 25 -6.25 -2.14 5.20
CA VAL A 25 -6.11 -0.74 4.79
C VAL A 25 -4.67 -0.28 5.00
N ALA A 26 -4.03 0.17 3.92
CA ALA A 26 -2.71 0.77 3.98
C ALA A 26 -2.81 2.26 4.32
N HIS A 27 -1.98 2.71 5.25
CA HIS A 27 -1.72 4.11 5.56
C HIS A 27 -0.32 4.47 5.07
N PHE A 28 -0.19 5.63 4.44
CA PHE A 28 1.04 6.03 3.75
C PHE A 28 1.27 7.54 3.80
N GLU A 29 2.45 7.96 3.36
CA GLU A 29 2.77 9.40 3.26
C GLU A 29 1.81 10.13 2.32
N PRO A 30 1.35 11.35 2.67
CA PRO A 30 0.44 12.11 1.84
C PRO A 30 0.88 12.19 0.37
N VAL A 31 0.00 11.82 -0.54
CA VAL A 31 0.24 11.92 -2.00
C VAL A 31 -0.96 12.57 -2.67
N GLU A 32 -0.70 13.48 -3.61
CA GLU A 32 -1.75 14.13 -4.40
C GLU A 32 -2.13 13.24 -5.59
N LEU A 33 -3.39 12.86 -5.67
CA LEU A 33 -3.95 12.07 -6.77
C LEU A 33 -5.28 12.66 -7.23
N GLY A 34 -5.29 13.17 -8.46
CA GLY A 34 -6.51 13.72 -9.07
C GLY A 34 -7.14 14.86 -8.28
N GLY A 35 -6.30 15.80 -7.77
CA GLY A 35 -6.74 16.98 -7.04
C GLY A 35 -7.12 16.75 -5.57
N ALA A 36 -6.86 15.57 -5.02
CA ALA A 36 -7.05 15.27 -3.60
C ALA A 36 -5.77 14.72 -2.97
N THR A 37 -5.48 15.13 -1.74
CA THR A 37 -4.40 14.55 -0.94
C THR A 37 -4.92 13.31 -0.21
N LEU A 38 -4.31 12.16 -0.50
CA LEU A 38 -4.70 10.87 0.06
C LEU A 38 -3.60 10.34 0.97
N GLN A 39 -4.00 9.60 2.00
CA GLN A 39 -3.10 9.01 3.01
C GLN A 39 -3.48 7.56 3.34
N ARG A 40 -4.57 7.04 2.75
CA ARG A 40 -5.13 5.72 3.02
C ARG A 40 -5.60 5.10 1.72
N ALA A 41 -5.44 3.78 1.57
CA ALA A 41 -5.98 3.02 0.45
C ALA A 41 -6.29 1.58 0.84
N SER A 42 -7.26 0.98 0.14
CA SER A 42 -7.62 -0.43 0.27
C SER A 42 -6.53 -1.34 -0.32
N LEU A 43 -6.29 -2.48 0.32
CA LEU A 43 -5.45 -3.57 -0.20
C LEU A 43 -6.28 -4.72 -0.80
N HIS A 44 -7.59 -4.54 -0.98
CA HIS A 44 -8.56 -5.53 -1.48
C HIS A 44 -8.77 -6.77 -0.59
N SER A 45 -7.70 -7.48 -0.24
CA SER A 45 -7.74 -8.69 0.59
C SER A 45 -6.42 -8.94 1.31
N LEU A 46 -6.45 -9.82 2.31
CA LEU A 46 -5.24 -10.27 3.01
C LEU A 46 -4.32 -11.08 2.10
N GLU A 47 -4.88 -11.88 1.19
CA GLU A 47 -4.13 -12.62 0.18
C GLU A 47 -3.38 -11.66 -0.75
N HIS A 48 -4.03 -10.57 -1.18
CA HIS A 48 -3.37 -9.56 -2.01
C HIS A 48 -2.22 -8.88 -1.27
N LEU A 49 -2.43 -8.48 -0.01
CA LEU A 49 -1.37 -7.93 0.84
C LEU A 49 -0.15 -8.87 0.91
N ARG A 50 -0.39 -10.17 1.15
CA ARG A 50 0.67 -11.19 1.22
C ARG A 50 1.34 -11.40 -0.14
N ALA A 51 0.60 -11.40 -1.23
CA ALA A 51 1.12 -11.55 -2.59
C ALA A 51 2.02 -10.38 -3.01
N LEU A 52 1.74 -9.17 -2.51
CA LEU A 52 2.61 -8.01 -2.69
C LEU A 52 3.93 -8.11 -1.90
N ASP A 53 4.03 -9.06 -0.96
CA ASP A 53 5.12 -9.15 0.01
C ASP A 53 5.37 -7.75 0.61
N LEU A 54 4.31 -7.07 1.05
CA LEU A 54 4.42 -5.69 1.50
C LEU A 54 4.95 -5.61 2.93
N MET A 55 5.87 -4.69 3.18
CA MET A 55 6.32 -4.32 4.51
C MET A 55 6.15 -2.82 4.77
N ILE A 56 6.07 -2.44 6.04
CA ILE A 56 6.07 -1.03 6.42
C ILE A 56 7.43 -0.42 6.08
N GLY A 57 7.41 0.73 5.41
CA GLY A 57 8.59 1.38 4.83
C GLY A 57 8.77 1.11 3.34
N ASP A 58 8.07 0.14 2.76
CA ASP A 58 8.11 -0.09 1.32
C ASP A 58 7.44 1.06 0.55
N ARG A 59 7.96 1.30 -0.66
CA ARG A 59 7.28 2.14 -1.64
C ARG A 59 6.12 1.38 -2.27
N ILE A 60 4.96 2.01 -2.30
CA ILE A 60 3.73 1.46 -2.87
C ILE A 60 3.19 2.39 -3.95
N GLN A 61 2.51 1.79 -4.91
CA GLN A 61 1.80 2.50 -5.95
C GLN A 61 0.30 2.51 -5.62
N VAL A 62 -0.28 3.71 -5.66
CA VAL A 62 -1.69 3.94 -5.33
C VAL A 62 -2.43 4.56 -6.49
N VAL A 63 -3.67 4.15 -6.70
CA VAL A 63 -4.53 4.71 -7.75
C VAL A 63 -5.89 5.09 -7.18
N ARG A 64 -6.51 6.06 -7.85
CA ARG A 64 -7.92 6.36 -7.66
C ARG A 64 -8.70 5.66 -8.76
N ALA A 65 -9.25 4.49 -8.47
CA ALA A 65 -9.99 3.69 -9.45
C ALA A 65 -11.40 4.26 -9.67
N GLY A 66 -11.52 5.40 -10.36
CA GLY A 66 -12.79 5.96 -10.86
C GLY A 66 -13.88 6.33 -9.82
N GLY A 67 -13.70 5.96 -8.55
CA GLY A 67 -14.63 6.15 -7.45
C GLY A 67 -14.00 6.86 -6.24
N SER A 68 -14.71 6.81 -5.11
CA SER A 68 -14.35 7.52 -3.87
C SER A 68 -13.20 6.87 -3.10
N VAL A 69 -12.97 5.57 -3.28
CA VAL A 69 -12.01 4.79 -2.49
C VAL A 69 -10.73 4.56 -3.30
N PRO A 70 -9.56 4.98 -2.81
CA PRO A 70 -8.28 4.67 -3.44
C PRO A 70 -7.79 3.26 -3.10
N GLU A 71 -6.94 2.72 -3.97
CA GLU A 71 -6.47 1.34 -3.95
C GLU A 71 -4.95 1.25 -4.11
N VAL A 72 -4.32 0.31 -3.38
CA VAL A 72 -2.92 -0.06 -3.59
C VAL A 72 -2.87 -1.11 -4.69
N ILE A 73 -2.14 -0.82 -5.77
CA ILE A 73 -2.04 -1.73 -6.94
C ILE A 73 -0.73 -2.52 -7.00
N GLY A 74 0.25 -2.15 -6.17
CA GLY A 74 1.54 -2.80 -6.21
C GLY A 74 2.56 -2.23 -5.23
N ARG A 75 3.51 -3.07 -4.84
CA ARG A 75 4.77 -2.63 -4.23
C ARG A 75 5.76 -2.27 -5.34
N CYS A 76 6.46 -1.16 -5.16
CA CYS A 76 7.52 -0.77 -6.07
C CYS A 76 8.74 -1.67 -5.92
N PRO A 77 9.29 -2.22 -7.01
CA PRO A 77 10.52 -2.99 -6.95
C PRO A 77 11.68 -2.08 -6.57
N GLY A 78 12.43 -2.47 -5.54
CA GLY A 78 13.60 -1.74 -5.06
C GLY A 78 14.31 -2.49 -3.94
N PRO A 79 15.59 -2.18 -3.68
CA PRO A 79 16.31 -2.76 -2.57
C PRO A 79 15.69 -2.30 -1.26
N ARG A 80 15.45 -3.26 -0.37
CA ARG A 80 15.09 -2.99 1.02
C ARG A 80 16.32 -2.64 1.82
N THR A 81 16.15 -1.75 2.79
CA THR A 81 17.22 -1.27 3.67
C THR A 81 17.44 -2.19 4.87
N GLY A 82 16.53 -3.15 5.10
CA GLY A 82 16.52 -4.02 6.28
C GLY A 82 15.88 -3.37 7.50
N LYS A 83 15.33 -2.15 7.36
CA LYS A 83 14.63 -1.41 8.42
C LYS A 83 13.11 -1.57 8.34
N GLU A 84 12.64 -2.28 7.33
CA GLU A 84 11.23 -2.49 7.07
C GLU A 84 10.61 -3.41 8.13
N GLN A 85 9.37 -3.14 8.50
CA GLN A 85 8.66 -3.91 9.52
C GLN A 85 7.65 -4.85 8.87
N SER A 86 7.67 -6.11 9.27
CA SER A 86 6.68 -7.10 8.85
C SER A 86 5.29 -6.70 9.32
N ILE A 87 4.30 -6.85 8.45
CA ILE A 87 2.89 -6.66 8.81
C ILE A 87 2.40 -7.97 9.43
N SER A 88 2.14 -7.94 10.73
CA SER A 88 1.57 -9.10 11.43
C SER A 88 0.08 -9.23 11.15
N ASP A 89 -0.37 -10.47 11.04
CA ASP A 89 -1.79 -10.76 11.15
C ASP A 89 -2.28 -10.39 12.57
N PRO A 90 -3.54 -9.94 12.71
CA PRO A 90 -4.12 -9.64 14.02
C PRO A 90 -4.30 -10.93 14.82
N GLU A 91 -3.98 -10.89 16.11
CA GLU A 91 -4.20 -11.99 17.07
C GLU A 91 -5.69 -12.42 17.19
#